data_AF-A0A9R1CK58-F1
#
_entry.id   AF-A0A9R1CK58-F1
#
_cell.length_a   1.000
_cell.length_b   1.000
_cell.length_c   1.000
_cell.angle_alpha   90.00
_cell.angle_beta   90.00
_cell.angle_gamma   90.00
#
_symmetry.space_group_name_H-M   'P 1'
#
loop_
_entity.id
_entity.type
_entity.pdbx_description
1 polymer ?
#
loop_
_entity_poly.entity_id
_entity_poly.type
_entity_poly.pdbx_seq_one_letter_code
_entity_poly.pdbx_strand_id
1 'polypeptide(L)'
;MSYLERLRSFEISHSQVFIAGAVLRMALFALPEVVMMLQRRPELSTPITSFRSIQEGVFIYQHGSNPYSGGTFYHSPIYLSLFSQVIPISSACSTAAIWTLADLWGAWSLVKISRARNQKRYTRDALIAAVYLLNPYSLLTCIARSTTALDNAVLLGALSAAATG
;
A
#
# COMPACT_ATOMS: atom_id res chain seq x y z
N MET A 1 20.27 24.64 29.07
CA MET A 1 19.61 24.00 27.91
C MET A 1 18.45 23.18 28.42
N SER A 2 17.22 23.68 28.25
CA SER A 2 16.02 23.09 28.87
C SER A 2 15.67 21.76 28.20
N TYR A 3 15.18 20.76 28.95
CA TYR A 3 14.72 19.47 28.40
C TYR A 3 13.72 19.65 27.24
N LEU A 4 12.94 20.74 27.28
CA LEU A 4 11.98 21.12 26.26
C LEU A 4 12.62 21.58 24.94
N GLU A 5 13.84 22.16 24.98
CA GLU A 5 14.59 22.53 23.76
C GLU A 5 15.20 21.30 23.07
N ARG A 6 15.59 20.29 23.85
CA ARG A 6 16.14 19.02 23.32
C ARG A 6 15.07 18.14 22.66
N LEU A 7 13.83 18.23 23.13
CA LEU A 7 12.68 17.60 22.48
C LEU A 7 12.26 18.34 21.20
N ARG A 8 12.52 19.65 21.12
CA ARG A 8 12.25 20.47 19.93
C ARG A 8 13.25 20.26 18.79
N SER A 9 14.47 19.80 19.08
CA SER A 9 15.48 19.52 18.05
C SER A 9 15.24 18.21 17.26
N PHE A 10 14.28 17.39 17.67
CA PHE A 10 13.81 16.22 16.92
C PHE A 10 12.44 16.52 16.29
N GLU A 11 12.32 17.62 15.55
CA GLU A 11 11.20 17.80 14.64
C GLU A 11 11.35 16.80 13.49
N ILE A 12 10.76 15.61 13.65
CA ILE A 12 10.72 14.58 12.60
C ILE A 12 10.02 15.20 11.39
N SER A 13 10.77 15.36 10.30
CA SER A 13 10.22 15.85 9.06
C SER A 13 9.32 14.79 8.44
N HIS A 14 8.19 15.19 7.86
CA HIS A 14 7.29 14.26 7.18
C HIS A 14 8.03 13.47 6.09
N SER A 15 8.94 14.11 5.34
CA SER A 15 9.77 13.42 4.33
C SER A 15 10.60 12.28 4.90
N GLN A 16 11.15 12.44 6.11
CA GLN A 16 11.90 11.37 6.78
C GLN A 16 10.99 10.19 7.11
N VAL A 17 9.73 10.43 7.50
CA VAL A 17 8.74 9.37 7.75
C VAL A 17 8.40 8.61 6.47
N PHE A 18 8.21 9.31 5.35
CA PHE A 18 7.97 8.66 4.06
C PHE A 18 9.17 7.80 3.62
N ILE A 19 10.39 8.33 3.75
CA ILE A 19 11.62 7.60 3.43
C ILE A 19 11.75 6.36 4.33
N ALA A 20 11.58 6.52 5.65
CA ALA A 20 11.66 5.41 6.59
C ALA A 20 10.60 4.34 6.30
N GLY A 21 9.35 4.75 6.03
CA GLY A 21 8.26 3.85 5.67
C GLY A 21 8.49 3.10 4.35
N ALA A 22 9.09 3.76 3.35
CA ALA A 22 9.46 3.17 2.07
C ALA A 22 10.61 2.16 2.23
N VAL A 23 11.69 2.56 2.92
CA VAL A 23 12.85 1.70 3.19
C VAL A 23 12.43 0.47 4.00
N LEU A 24 11.60 0.64 5.02
CA LEU A 24 11.09 -0.48 5.82
C LEU A 24 10.31 -1.48 4.96
N ARG A 25 9.44 -1.01 4.06
CA ARG A 25 8.70 -1.89 3.15
C ARG A 25 9.62 -2.61 2.18
N MET A 26 10.54 -1.89 1.55
CA MET A 26 11.49 -2.49 0.61
C MET A 26 12.42 -3.51 1.29
N ALA A 27 12.86 -3.24 2.52
CA ALA A 27 13.65 -4.17 3.32
C ALA A 27 12.86 -5.44 3.66
N LEU A 28 11.59 -5.33 4.03
CA LEU A 28 10.74 -6.50 4.28
C LEU A 28 10.42 -7.29 3.00
N PHE A 29 10.21 -6.61 1.87
CA PHE A 29 10.04 -7.26 0.57
C PHE A 29 11.30 -7.99 0.08
N ALA A 30 12.48 -7.56 0.52
CA ALA A 30 13.74 -8.24 0.24
C ALA A 30 13.90 -9.57 0.98
N LEU A 31 12.96 -9.93 1.87
CA LEU A 31 12.92 -11.19 2.61
C LEU A 31 11.76 -12.08 2.10
N PRO A 32 11.99 -12.97 1.11
CA PRO A 32 10.93 -13.75 0.47
C PRO A 32 10.14 -14.64 1.44
N GLU A 33 10.81 -15.23 2.43
CA GLU A 33 10.18 -16.08 3.45
C GLU A 33 9.10 -15.32 4.24
N VAL A 34 9.38 -14.06 4.59
CA VAL A 34 8.41 -13.19 5.29
C VAL A 34 7.22 -12.90 4.40
N VAL A 35 7.45 -12.54 3.14
CA VAL A 35 6.40 -12.26 2.15
C VAL A 35 5.49 -13.49 1.98
N MET A 36 6.08 -14.67 1.79
CA MET A 36 5.35 -15.92 1.58
C MET A 36 4.58 -16.36 2.83
N MET A 37 5.15 -16.17 4.02
CA MET A 37 4.48 -16.45 5.29
C MET A 37 3.26 -15.54 5.48
N LEU A 38 3.40 -14.23 5.20
CA LEU A 38 2.31 -13.27 5.37
C LEU A 38 1.20 -13.44 4.33
N GLN A 39 1.53 -13.78 3.09
CA GLN A 39 0.53 -14.10 2.04
C GLN A 39 -0.38 -15.29 2.38
N ARG A 40 0.04 -16.19 3.26
CA ARG A 40 -0.76 -17.35 3.70
C ARG A 40 -1.68 -17.02 4.88
N ARG A 41 -1.60 -15.82 5.45
CA ARG A 41 -2.43 -15.42 6.59
C ARG A 41 -3.75 -14.83 6.09
N PRO A 42 -4.90 -15.48 6.39
CA PRO A 42 -6.20 -15.00 5.93
C PRO A 42 -6.59 -13.63 6.53
N GLU A 43 -6.00 -13.28 7.68
CA GLU A 43 -6.16 -11.97 8.33
C GLU A 43 -5.59 -10.81 7.48
N LEU A 44 -4.60 -11.08 6.64
CA LEU A 44 -3.92 -10.08 5.81
C LEU A 44 -4.31 -10.19 4.33
N SER A 45 -4.58 -11.42 3.87
CA SER A 45 -4.85 -11.71 2.48
C SER A 45 -5.91 -12.81 2.39
N THR A 46 -7.13 -12.41 2.01
CA THR A 46 -8.27 -13.32 1.85
C THR A 46 -8.30 -13.89 0.43
N PRO A 47 -9.04 -14.98 0.16
CA PRO A 47 -9.17 -15.52 -1.21
C PRO A 47 -9.59 -14.48 -2.25
N ILE A 48 -10.37 -13.47 -1.86
CA ILE A 48 -10.85 -12.43 -2.76
C ILE A 48 -9.93 -11.19 -2.82
N THR A 49 -8.94 -11.07 -1.93
CA THR A 49 -7.98 -9.95 -1.92
C THR A 49 -6.53 -10.39 -2.16
N SER A 50 -6.30 -11.69 -2.39
CA SER A 50 -4.95 -12.22 -2.49
C SER A 50 -4.28 -11.99 -3.83
N PHE A 51 -2.98 -11.71 -3.79
CA PHE A 51 -2.14 -11.66 -4.98
C PHE A 51 -2.05 -13.03 -5.68
N ARG A 52 -2.13 -14.13 -4.92
CA ARG A 52 -2.09 -15.48 -5.49
C ARG A 52 -3.27 -15.71 -6.43
N SER A 53 -4.47 -15.29 -6.05
CA SER A 53 -5.64 -15.37 -6.93
C SER A 53 -5.47 -14.52 -8.18
N ILE A 54 -4.78 -13.38 -8.10
CA ILE A 54 -4.40 -12.61 -9.31
C ILE A 54 -3.45 -13.41 -10.19
N GLN A 55 -2.42 -14.04 -9.61
CA GLN A 55 -1.45 -14.86 -10.36
C GLN A 55 -2.12 -16.02 -11.08
N GLU A 56 -3.01 -16.74 -10.40
CA GLU A 56 -3.79 -17.83 -10.99
C GLU A 56 -4.70 -17.32 -12.12
N GLY A 57 -5.40 -16.20 -11.92
CA GLY A 57 -6.25 -15.62 -12.96
C GLY A 57 -5.49 -15.15 -14.20
N VAL A 58 -4.34 -14.49 -14.01
CA VAL A 58 -3.45 -14.09 -15.11
C VAL A 58 -2.92 -15.32 -15.84
N PHE A 59 -2.53 -16.37 -15.12
CA PHE A 59 -2.08 -17.63 -15.71
C PHE A 59 -3.16 -18.25 -16.60
N ILE A 60 -4.40 -18.37 -16.11
CA ILE A 60 -5.53 -18.91 -16.88
C ILE A 60 -5.81 -18.05 -18.12
N TYR A 61 -5.81 -16.73 -17.95
CA TYR A 61 -6.05 -15.77 -19.04
C TYR A 61 -5.00 -15.88 -20.15
N GLN A 62 -3.71 -16.00 -19.79
CA GLN A 62 -2.61 -16.14 -20.74
C GLN A 62 -2.67 -17.47 -21.54
N HIS A 63 -3.32 -18.50 -21.01
CA HIS A 63 -3.55 -19.78 -21.70
C HIS A 63 -4.87 -19.81 -22.48
N GLY A 64 -5.49 -18.66 -22.74
CA GLY A 64 -6.66 -18.54 -23.63
C GLY A 64 -7.99 -18.92 -22.99
N SER A 65 -8.03 -19.12 -21.67
CA SER A 65 -9.24 -19.45 -20.92
C SER A 65 -9.77 -18.22 -20.17
N ASN A 66 -11.09 -18.11 -20.00
CA ASN A 66 -11.68 -17.01 -19.23
C ASN A 66 -11.53 -17.27 -17.72
N PRO A 67 -10.80 -16.44 -16.95
CA PRO A 67 -10.64 -16.65 -15.51
C PRO A 67 -11.94 -16.47 -14.71
N TYR A 68 -12.95 -15.77 -15.25
CA TYR A 68 -14.22 -15.52 -14.57
C TYR A 68 -15.27 -16.63 -14.75
N SER A 69 -15.05 -17.60 -15.66
CA SER A 69 -16.04 -18.63 -15.93
C SER A 69 -16.10 -19.74 -14.88
N GLY A 70 -15.06 -19.90 -14.06
CA GLY A 70 -14.89 -21.03 -13.14
C GLY A 70 -15.17 -20.74 -11.66
N GLY A 71 -15.61 -19.53 -11.30
CA GLY A 71 -15.86 -19.15 -9.89
C GLY A 71 -14.62 -19.11 -9.00
N THR A 72 -13.42 -19.09 -9.58
CA THR A 72 -12.15 -19.05 -8.83
C THR A 72 -11.55 -17.65 -8.76
N PHE A 73 -11.91 -16.77 -9.69
CA PHE A 73 -11.40 -15.40 -9.80
C PHE A 73 -12.51 -14.36 -9.59
N TYR A 74 -12.36 -13.54 -8.55
CA TYR A 74 -13.33 -12.51 -8.14
C TYR A 74 -12.78 -11.08 -8.16
N HIS A 75 -11.52 -10.91 -8.57
CA HIS A 75 -10.90 -9.59 -8.66
C HIS A 75 -11.51 -8.77 -9.78
N SER A 76 -11.45 -7.44 -9.66
CA SER A 76 -11.92 -6.54 -10.72
C SER A 76 -11.17 -6.76 -12.04
N PRO A 77 -11.83 -6.66 -13.21
CA PRO A 77 -11.19 -6.73 -14.53
C PRO A 77 -10.01 -5.79 -14.73
N ILE A 78 -9.97 -4.67 -14.02
CA ILE A 78 -8.82 -3.75 -14.06
C ILE A 78 -7.55 -4.40 -13.52
N TYR A 79 -7.65 -5.22 -12.47
CA TYR A 79 -6.49 -5.95 -11.92
C TYR A 79 -5.98 -6.99 -12.91
N LEU A 80 -6.89 -7.72 -13.56
CA LEU A 80 -6.51 -8.70 -14.58
C LEU A 80 -5.77 -8.02 -15.75
N SER A 81 -6.31 -6.91 -16.27
CA SER A 81 -5.66 -6.14 -17.35
C SER A 81 -4.29 -5.60 -16.92
N LEU A 82 -4.22 -5.01 -15.72
CA LEU A 82 -2.99 -4.41 -15.17
C LEU A 82 -1.85 -5.43 -15.04
N PHE A 83 -2.13 -6.61 -14.47
CA PHE A 83 -1.11 -7.62 -14.19
C PHE A 83 -0.86 -8.61 -15.34
N SER A 84 -1.70 -8.61 -16.38
CA SER A 84 -1.46 -9.41 -17.59
C SER A 84 -0.66 -8.64 -18.65
N GLN A 85 -0.80 -7.31 -18.73
CA GLN A 85 -0.24 -6.51 -19.82
C GLN A 85 0.79 -5.48 -19.37
N VAL A 86 0.56 -4.81 -18.23
CA VAL A 86 1.35 -3.62 -17.85
C VAL A 86 2.46 -3.99 -16.87
N ILE A 87 2.12 -4.80 -15.87
CA ILE A 87 3.02 -5.11 -14.76
C ILE A 87 3.50 -6.54 -14.88
N PRO A 88 4.83 -6.78 -14.95
CA PRO A 88 5.36 -8.13 -14.96
C PRO A 88 5.12 -8.81 -13.60
N ILE A 89 4.12 -9.69 -13.54
CA ILE A 89 3.68 -10.35 -12.30
C ILE A 89 4.74 -11.26 -11.68
N SER A 90 5.70 -11.73 -12.49
CA SER A 90 6.84 -12.54 -12.08
C SER A 90 7.94 -11.73 -11.38
N SER A 91 7.98 -10.41 -11.58
CA SER A 91 9.01 -9.54 -11.00
C SER A 91 8.67 -9.19 -9.56
N ALA A 92 9.46 -9.74 -8.62
CA ALA A 92 9.35 -9.41 -7.20
C ALA A 92 9.61 -7.92 -6.92
N CYS A 93 10.52 -7.30 -7.68
CA CYS A 93 10.86 -5.88 -7.54
C CYS A 93 9.70 -4.99 -8.00
N SER A 94 9.11 -5.28 -9.18
CA SER A 94 8.00 -4.49 -9.71
C SER A 94 6.78 -4.57 -8.80
N THR A 95 6.45 -5.77 -8.32
CA THR A 95 5.36 -5.95 -7.35
C THR A 95 5.66 -5.28 -6.01
N ALA A 96 6.87 -5.39 -5.46
CA ALA A 96 7.25 -4.65 -4.25
C ALA A 96 7.10 -3.13 -4.41
N ALA A 97 7.52 -2.59 -5.56
CA ALA A 97 7.40 -1.18 -5.86
C ALA A 97 5.94 -0.71 -5.92
N ILE A 98 5.06 -1.47 -6.58
CA ILE A 98 3.64 -1.10 -6.73
C ILE A 98 2.93 -0.97 -5.38
N TRP A 99 3.06 -1.98 -4.52
CA TRP A 99 2.41 -1.95 -3.20
C TRP A 99 3.02 -0.88 -2.30
N THR A 100 4.35 -0.71 -2.35
CA THR A 100 5.03 0.35 -1.59
C THR A 100 4.58 1.74 -2.05
N LEU A 101 4.52 1.99 -3.36
CA LEU A 101 4.06 3.26 -3.93
C LEU A 101 2.60 3.53 -3.60
N ALA A 102 1.73 2.52 -3.63
CA ALA A 102 0.34 2.67 -3.25
C ALA A 102 0.19 3.09 -1.79
N ASP A 103 0.94 2.47 -0.87
CA ASP A 103 0.91 2.85 0.55
C ASP A 103 1.44 4.27 0.79
N LEU A 104 2.52 4.66 0.09
CA LEU A 104 3.04 6.03 0.13
C LEU A 104 2.00 7.02 -0.42
N TRP A 105 1.32 6.68 -1.51
CA TRP A 105 0.28 7.51 -2.11
C TRP A 105 -0.95 7.65 -1.19
N GLY A 106 -1.34 6.57 -0.51
CA GLY A 106 -2.38 6.58 0.52
C GLY A 106 -2.02 7.50 1.69
N ALA A 107 -0.80 7.39 2.23
CA ALA A 107 -0.31 8.27 3.30
C ALA A 107 -0.28 9.74 2.88
N TRP A 108 0.17 10.03 1.66
CA TRP A 108 0.17 11.39 1.12
C TRP A 108 -1.23 11.97 0.96
N SER A 109 -2.17 11.15 0.50
CA SER A 109 -3.58 11.52 0.37
C SER A 109 -4.20 11.83 1.72
N LEU A 110 -3.89 11.05 2.78
CA LEU A 110 -4.33 11.35 4.15
C LEU A 110 -3.77 12.67 4.68
N VAL A 111 -2.49 12.95 4.41
CA VAL A 111 -1.87 14.24 4.77
C VAL A 111 -2.60 15.39 4.07
N LYS A 112 -2.89 15.26 2.77
CA LYS A 112 -3.67 16.25 2.03
C LYS A 112 -5.08 16.47 2.59
N ILE A 113 -5.82 15.40 2.87
CA ILE A 113 -7.15 15.46 3.48
C ILE A 113 -7.10 16.21 4.82
N SER A 114 -6.13 15.87 5.67
CA SER A 114 -5.96 16.53 6.96
C SER A 114 -5.66 18.02 6.82
N ARG A 115 -4.80 18.40 5.88
CA ARG A 115 -4.48 19.81 5.59
C ARG A 115 -5.70 20.57 5.07
N ALA A 116 -6.49 19.97 4.20
CA ALA A 116 -7.72 20.56 3.70
C ALA A 116 -8.76 20.79 4.81
N ARG A 117 -8.84 19.87 5.78
CA ARG A 117 -9.78 19.97 6.91
C ARG A 117 -9.30 20.91 8.03
N ASN A 118 -8.01 20.96 8.32
CA ASN A 118 -7.45 21.71 9.45
C ASN A 118 -6.85 23.05 8.99
N GLN A 119 -7.62 24.13 9.09
CA GLN A 119 -7.17 25.49 8.75
C GLN A 119 -6.10 26.09 9.68
N LYS A 120 -5.73 25.40 10.79
CA LYS A 120 -4.74 25.89 11.77
C LYS A 120 -3.31 25.39 11.46
N ARG A 121 -2.35 26.30 11.60
CA ARG A 121 -0.94 26.28 11.14
C ARG A 121 -0.02 25.17 11.70
N TYR A 122 -0.51 24.26 12.54
CA TYR A 122 0.26 23.12 13.04
C TYR A 122 -0.15 21.85 12.30
N THR A 123 0.44 21.65 11.12
CA THR A 123 0.18 20.44 10.34
C THR A 123 0.94 19.27 10.98
N ARG A 124 0.21 18.34 11.61
CA ARG A 124 0.77 17.09 12.16
C ARG A 124 1.07 16.09 11.05
N ASP A 125 1.63 16.54 9.94
CA ASP A 125 1.80 15.75 8.71
C ASP A 125 2.70 14.54 8.95
N ALA A 126 3.81 14.76 9.67
CA ALA A 126 4.72 13.68 10.05
C ALA A 126 4.03 12.64 10.92
N LEU A 127 3.19 13.06 11.88
CA LEU A 127 2.45 12.15 12.74
C LEU A 127 1.40 11.36 11.96
N ILE A 128 0.64 12.02 11.07
CA ILE A 128 -0.39 11.35 10.26
C ILE A 128 0.25 10.34 9.32
N ALA A 129 1.32 10.73 8.64
CA ALA A 129 2.10 9.84 7.81
C ALA A 129 2.68 8.67 8.62
N ALA A 130 3.19 8.93 9.84
CA ALA A 130 3.78 7.90 10.69
C ALA A 130 2.72 6.90 11.18
N VAL A 131 1.58 7.39 11.65
CA VAL A 131 0.47 6.57 12.12
C VAL A 131 -0.04 5.66 11.00
N TYR A 132 -0.04 6.10 9.74
CA TYR A 132 -0.43 5.24 8.62
C TYR A 132 0.71 4.31 8.16
N LEU A 133 1.88 4.87 7.85
CA LEU A 133 2.98 4.12 7.22
C LEU A 133 3.66 3.14 8.18
N LEU A 134 3.67 3.43 9.48
CA LEU A 134 4.23 2.55 10.52
C LEU A 134 3.15 1.74 11.25
N ASN A 135 1.89 1.82 10.80
CA ASN A 135 0.84 0.93 11.29
C ASN A 135 1.23 -0.53 10.97
N PRO A 136 1.33 -1.43 11.96
CA PRO A 136 1.67 -2.82 11.70
C PRO A 136 0.67 -3.48 10.74
N TYR A 137 -0.62 -3.17 10.83
CA TYR A 137 -1.63 -3.76 9.94
C TYR A 137 -1.46 -3.29 8.49
N SER A 138 -1.33 -1.98 8.24
CA SER A 138 -1.12 -1.47 6.87
C SER A 138 0.19 -1.98 6.29
N LEU A 139 1.26 -1.98 7.09
CA LEU A 139 2.56 -2.51 6.71
C LEU A 139 2.47 -3.99 6.33
N LEU A 140 1.91 -4.84 7.20
CA LEU A 140 1.80 -6.28 6.96
C LEU A 140 0.89 -6.60 5.78
N THR A 141 -0.21 -5.85 5.60
CA THR A 141 -1.12 -5.98 4.46
C THR A 141 -0.43 -5.63 3.13
N CYS A 142 0.41 -4.60 3.13
CA CYS A 142 1.26 -4.22 2.00
C CYS A 142 2.25 -5.34 1.66
N ILE A 143 2.99 -5.87 2.65
CA ILE A 143 3.97 -6.95 2.42
C ILE A 143 3.29 -8.26 1.99
N ALA A 144 2.09 -8.55 2.50
CA ALA A 144 1.27 -9.68 2.07
C ALA A 144 0.73 -9.52 0.63
N ARG A 145 1.04 -8.41 -0.06
CA ARG A 145 0.54 -8.10 -1.42
C ARG A 145 -0.98 -8.17 -1.53
N SER A 146 -1.71 -7.79 -0.49
CA SER A 146 -3.18 -7.77 -0.57
C SER A 146 -3.64 -6.62 -1.46
N THR A 147 -4.63 -6.86 -2.33
CA THR A 147 -5.22 -5.80 -3.18
C THR A 147 -5.88 -4.70 -2.36
N THR A 148 -6.27 -5.00 -1.12
CA THR A 148 -6.82 -4.00 -0.18
C THR A 148 -5.92 -2.79 0.00
N ALA A 149 -4.59 -2.94 -0.06
CA ALA A 149 -3.68 -1.80 0.00
C ALA A 149 -3.82 -0.86 -1.22
N LEU A 150 -4.03 -1.44 -2.41
CA LEU A 150 -4.26 -0.69 -3.65
C LEU A 150 -5.63 -0.01 -3.63
N ASP A 151 -6.67 -0.76 -3.25
CA ASP A 151 -8.04 -0.23 -3.13
C ASP A 151 -8.09 0.94 -2.13
N ASN A 152 -7.47 0.79 -0.96
CA ASN A 152 -7.38 1.84 0.05
C ASN A 152 -6.64 3.08 -0.48
N ALA A 153 -5.55 2.91 -1.21
CA ALA A 153 -4.80 4.04 -1.79
C ALA A 153 -5.67 4.83 -2.79
N VAL A 154 -6.38 4.15 -3.67
CA VAL A 154 -7.30 4.77 -4.64
C VAL A 154 -8.44 5.48 -3.94
N LEU A 155 -9.06 4.85 -2.93
CA LEU A 155 -10.13 5.46 -2.14
C LEU A 155 -9.67 6.73 -1.41
N LEU A 156 -8.49 6.67 -0.77
CA LEU A 156 -7.89 7.83 -0.11
C LEU A 156 -7.55 8.93 -1.11
N GLY A 157 -7.05 8.58 -2.30
CA GLY A 157 -6.81 9.53 -3.39
C GLY A 157 -8.08 10.24 -3.85
N ALA A 158 -9.18 9.49 -4.04
CA ALA A 158 -10.48 10.05 -4.40
C ALA A 158 -11.02 11.00 -3.32
N LEU A 159 -10.95 10.59 -2.05
CA LEU A 159 -11.32 11.45 -0.91
C LEU A 159 -10.46 12.70 -0.82
N SER A 160 -9.15 12.58 -1.10
CA SER A 160 -8.26 13.72 -1.14
C SER A 160 -8.63 14.70 -2.24
N ALA A 161 -8.99 14.21 -3.43
CA ALA A 161 -9.43 15.07 -4.53
C ALA A 161 -10.72 15.82 -4.16
N ALA A 162 -11.70 15.10 -3.58
CA ALA A 162 -12.96 15.68 -3.12
C ALA A 162 -12.82 16.67 -1.96
N ALA A 163 -11.81 16.50 -1.10
CA ALA A 163 -11.57 17.41 0.03
C ALA A 163 -10.86 18.71 -0.39
N THR A 164 -10.16 18.72 -1.53
CA THR A 164 -9.38 19.88 -2.01
C THR A 164 -10.02 20.64 -3.15
N GLY A 165 -10.97 20.03 -3.87
CA GLY A 165 -11.76 20.68 -4.92
C GLY A 165 -13.00 21.34 -4.35
#